data_AF-A0A7S3URQ3-F1
#
_entry.id   AF-A0A7S3URQ3-F1
#
_cell.length_a   1.000
_cell.length_b   1.000
_cell.length_c   1.000
_cell.angle_alpha   90.00
_cell.angle_beta   90.00
_cell.angle_gamma   90.00
#
_symmetry.space_group_name_H-M   'P 1'
#
loop_
_entity.id
_entity.type
_entity.pdbx_description
1 polymer ?
#
loop_
_entity_poly.entity_id
_entity_poly.type
_entity_poly.pdbx_seq_one_letter_code
_entity_poly.pdbx_strand_id
1 'polypeptide(L)'
;EVVALQSGDEYARKAWQICCDISRKSFEEVYKRLGIEGLKEQGESFYNDMIGPIVEKLEKDGLVVESNGAKCIFTDIDEVPMMVVKSDGGYGYDSTDVTAVWYRLTQLHADEVVYVTDLGQET
;
A
#
# COMPACT_ATOMS: atom_id res chain seq x y z
N GLU A 1 -2.55 -19.81 -7.52
CA GLU A 1 -1.98 -19.25 -6.27
C GLU A 1 -2.26 -17.77 -6.04
N VAL A 2 -1.72 -16.81 -6.80
CA VAL A 2 -1.96 -15.37 -6.51
C VAL A 2 -3.44 -15.00 -6.56
N VAL A 3 -4.17 -15.46 -7.58
CA VAL A 3 -5.63 -15.26 -7.69
C VAL A 3 -6.37 -15.88 -6.51
N ALA A 4 -5.93 -17.04 -6.01
CA ALA A 4 -6.56 -17.71 -4.87
C ALA A 4 -6.33 -16.95 -3.56
N LEU A 5 -5.13 -16.41 -3.37
CA LEU A 5 -4.82 -15.54 -2.22
C LEU A 5 -5.66 -14.26 -2.25
N GLN A 6 -5.78 -13.63 -3.43
CA GLN A 6 -6.59 -12.43 -3.63
C GLN A 6 -8.09 -12.70 -3.47
N SER A 7 -8.58 -13.87 -3.86
CA SER A 7 -9.97 -14.29 -3.65
C SER A 7 -10.27 -14.69 -2.20
N GLY A 8 -9.27 -14.63 -1.32
CA GLY A 8 -9.42 -14.92 0.11
C GLY A 8 -9.51 -16.40 0.45
N ASP A 9 -9.02 -17.28 -0.43
CA ASP A 9 -8.97 -18.72 -0.17
C ASP A 9 -8.23 -19.03 1.14
N GLU A 10 -8.83 -19.86 1.98
CA GLU A 10 -8.35 -20.14 3.33
C GLU A 10 -6.98 -20.84 3.31
N TYR A 11 -6.79 -21.79 2.39
CA TYR A 11 -5.55 -22.53 2.27
C TYR A 11 -4.42 -21.63 1.78
N ALA A 12 -4.67 -20.84 0.73
CA ALA A 12 -3.71 -19.88 0.20
C ALA A 12 -3.33 -18.84 1.26
N ARG A 13 -4.29 -18.30 2.03
CA ARG A 13 -4.03 -17.37 3.13
C ARG A 13 -3.20 -18.00 4.25
N LYS A 14 -3.47 -19.26 4.59
CA LYS A 14 -2.68 -19.98 5.60
C LYS A 14 -1.24 -20.19 5.14
N ALA A 15 -1.03 -20.58 3.89
CA ALA A 15 0.30 -20.72 3.32
C ALA A 15 1.05 -19.38 3.30
N TRP A 16 0.39 -18.31 2.88
CA TRP A 16 0.93 -16.94 2.90
C TRP A 16 1.34 -16.51 4.32
N GLN A 17 0.47 -16.74 5.32
CA GLN A 17 0.76 -16.38 6.71
C GLN A 17 2.00 -17.10 7.24
N ILE A 18 2.18 -18.40 6.91
CA ILE A 18 3.38 -19.16 7.29
C ILE A 18 4.63 -18.52 6.69
N CYS A 19 4.60 -18.14 5.41
CA CYS A 19 5.73 -17.45 4.78
C CYS A 19 6.05 -16.13 5.48
N CYS A 20 5.04 -15.30 5.78
CA CYS A 20 5.22 -14.05 6.50
C CYS A 20 5.80 -14.27 7.90
N ASP A 21 5.32 -15.28 8.64
CA ASP A 21 5.79 -15.55 9.99
C ASP A 21 7.24 -16.04 10.04
N ILE A 22 7.69 -16.78 9.01
CA ILE A 22 9.09 -17.16 8.86
C ILE A 22 9.95 -15.92 8.61
N SER A 23 9.54 -15.04 7.70
CA SER A 23 10.27 -13.79 7.43
C SER A 23 10.34 -12.88 8.65
N ARG A 24 9.22 -12.71 9.37
CA ARG A 24 9.16 -11.90 10.61
C ARG A 24 10.16 -12.36 11.66
N LYS A 25 10.28 -13.68 11.88
CA LYS A 25 11.27 -14.23 12.83
C LYS A 25 12.69 -13.83 12.46
N SER A 26 13.05 -13.94 11.18
CA SER A 26 14.37 -13.56 10.68
C SER A 26 14.62 -12.05 10.79
N PHE A 27 13.61 -11.22 10.52
CA PHE A 27 13.73 -9.76 10.64
C PHE A 27 13.87 -9.32 12.11
N GLU A 28 13.13 -9.95 13.02
CA GLU A 28 13.21 -9.68 14.46
C GLU A 28 14.62 -9.94 15.02
N GLU A 29 15.30 -10.99 14.55
CA GLU A 29 16.70 -11.24 14.93
C GLU A 29 17.63 -10.10 14.50
N VAL A 30 17.38 -9.51 13.32
CA VAL A 30 18.15 -8.35 12.83
C VAL A 30 17.81 -7.10 13.64
N TYR A 31 16.53 -6.80 13.85
CA TYR A 31 16.08 -5.64 14.63
C TYR A 31 16.64 -5.66 16.05
N LYS A 32 16.58 -6.81 16.72
CA LYS A 32 17.17 -7.00 18.06
C LYS A 32 18.66 -6.73 18.10
N ARG A 33 19.41 -7.18 17.09
CA ARG A 33 20.86 -6.92 17.00
C ARG A 33 21.18 -5.44 16.81
N LEU A 34 20.30 -4.69 16.15
CA LEU A 34 20.43 -3.25 15.93
C LEU A 34 19.85 -2.41 17.08
N GLY A 35 19.23 -3.04 18.08
CA GLY A 35 18.57 -2.35 19.20
C GLY A 35 17.29 -1.59 18.79
N ILE A 36 16.61 -2.05 17.74
CA ILE A 36 15.34 -1.49 17.28
C ILE A 36 14.22 -2.16 18.08
N GLU A 37 13.41 -1.35 18.77
CA GLU A 37 12.28 -1.80 19.58
C GLU A 37 11.01 -1.04 19.22
N GLY A 38 9.84 -1.63 19.49
CA GLY A 38 8.54 -0.96 19.31
C GLY A 38 8.09 -0.77 17.86
N LEU A 39 8.70 -1.47 16.90
CA LEU A 39 8.28 -1.42 15.50
C LEU A 39 6.88 -2.05 15.34
N LYS A 40 5.94 -1.27 14.80
CA LYS A 40 4.63 -1.77 14.40
C LYS A 40 4.63 -2.04 12.90
N GLU A 41 4.63 -3.32 12.53
CA GLU A 41 4.53 -3.73 11.13
C GLU A 41 3.13 -3.41 10.57
N GLN A 42 3.08 -2.69 9.45
CA GLN A 42 1.87 -2.48 8.65
C GLN A 42 2.25 -2.60 7.16
N GLY A 43 2.41 -3.84 6.69
CA GLY A 43 2.72 -4.13 5.28
C GLY A 43 1.55 -3.83 4.34
N GLU A 44 1.79 -3.92 3.02
CA GLU A 44 0.82 -3.60 1.96
C GLU A 44 -0.53 -4.29 2.17
N SER A 45 -0.52 -5.56 2.60
CA SER A 45 -1.72 -6.36 2.83
C SER A 45 -2.68 -5.76 3.86
N PHE A 46 -2.18 -4.92 4.78
CA PHE A 46 -3.01 -4.20 5.75
C PHE A 46 -3.98 -3.25 5.05
N TYR A 47 -3.59 -2.68 3.90
CA TYR A 47 -4.32 -1.65 3.19
C TYR A 47 -5.29 -2.19 2.14
N ASN A 48 -5.19 -3.46 1.74
CA ASN A 48 -5.94 -4.05 0.62
C ASN A 48 -7.44 -3.73 0.64
N ASP A 49 -8.10 -3.94 1.78
CA ASP A 49 -9.55 -3.72 1.92
C ASP A 49 -9.93 -2.22 1.97
N MET A 50 -8.96 -1.33 2.20
CA MET A 50 -9.14 0.12 2.23
C MET A 50 -8.96 0.78 0.85
N ILE A 51 -8.21 0.16 -0.06
CA ILE A 51 -7.87 0.76 -1.37
C ILE A 51 -9.14 1.12 -2.15
N GLY A 52 -10.05 0.16 -2.34
CA GLY A 52 -11.29 0.39 -3.13
C GLY A 52 -12.12 1.56 -2.60
N PRO A 53 -12.52 1.55 -1.31
CA PRO A 53 -13.26 2.66 -0.71
C PRO A 53 -12.57 4.02 -0.80
N ILE A 54 -11.24 4.08 -0.67
CA ILE A 54 -10.48 5.34 -0.73
C ILE A 54 -10.40 5.84 -2.17
N VAL A 55 -10.15 4.97 -3.15
CA VAL A 55 -10.17 5.36 -4.56
C VAL A 55 -11.54 5.92 -4.96
N GLU A 56 -12.64 5.27 -4.56
CA GLU A 56 -13.99 5.79 -4.80
C GLU A 56 -14.23 7.15 -4.15
N LYS A 57 -13.67 7.38 -2.96
CA LYS A 57 -13.76 8.68 -2.29
C LYS A 57 -13.01 9.76 -3.06
N LEU A 58 -11.78 9.49 -3.49
CA LEU A 58 -10.96 10.43 -4.26
C LEU A 58 -11.57 10.73 -5.63
N GLU A 59 -12.21 9.75 -6.26
CA GLU A 59 -12.99 9.93 -7.49
C GLU A 59 -14.19 10.85 -7.29
N LYS A 60 -14.95 10.67 -6.20
CA LYS A 60 -16.06 11.58 -5.85
C LYS A 60 -15.60 13.00 -5.55
N ASP A 61 -14.39 13.16 -5.04
CA ASP A 61 -13.76 14.46 -4.79
C ASP A 61 -13.18 15.10 -6.07
N GLY A 62 -13.25 14.40 -7.21
CA GLY A 62 -12.76 14.89 -8.51
C GLY A 62 -11.24 14.84 -8.66
N LEU A 63 -10.53 14.10 -7.80
CA LEU A 63 -9.07 13.97 -7.83
C LEU A 63 -8.58 12.84 -8.75
N VAL A 64 -9.44 11.85 -9.00
CA VAL A 64 -9.13 10.70 -9.86
C VAL A 64 -9.78 10.89 -11.22
N VAL A 65 -8.99 10.71 -12.28
CA VAL A 65 -9.41 10.85 -13.67
C VAL A 65 -9.15 9.54 -14.40
N GLU A 66 -10.10 9.13 -15.25
CA GLU A 66 -9.90 7.97 -16.12
C GLU A 66 -8.98 8.33 -17.30
N SER A 67 -7.94 7.52 -17.53
CA SER A 67 -6.99 7.66 -18.62
C SER A 67 -6.65 6.29 -19.19
N ASN A 68 -6.97 6.06 -20.47
CA ASN A 68 -6.75 4.77 -21.16
C ASN A 68 -7.33 3.55 -20.41
N GLY A 69 -8.49 3.73 -19.76
CA GLY A 69 -9.17 2.70 -18.96
C GLY A 69 -8.57 2.48 -17.56
N ALA A 70 -7.46 3.14 -17.22
CA ALA A 70 -6.91 3.18 -15.86
C ALA A 70 -7.47 4.39 -15.09
N LYS A 71 -7.44 4.33 -13.76
CA LYS A 71 -7.74 5.46 -12.88
C LYS A 71 -6.45 6.09 -12.38
N CYS A 72 -6.27 7.37 -12.68
CA CYS A 72 -5.02 8.09 -12.44
C CYS A 72 -5.25 9.38 -11.64
N ILE A 73 -4.24 9.80 -10.87
CA ILE A 73 -4.18 11.11 -10.22
C ILE A 73 -3.05 11.88 -10.89
N PHE A 74 -3.40 13.04 -11.44
CA PHE A 74 -2.43 13.96 -12.05
C PHE A 74 -2.06 15.04 -11.04
N THR A 75 -0.77 15.36 -10.98
CA THR A 75 -0.26 16.44 -10.13
C THR A 75 0.57 17.38 -10.98
N ASP A 76 0.81 18.60 -10.48
CA ASP A 76 1.71 19.56 -11.13
C ASP A 76 3.20 19.27 -10.83
N ILE A 77 3.50 18.17 -10.12
CA ILE A 77 4.85 17.82 -9.66
C ILE A 77 5.61 17.01 -10.71
N ASP A 78 4.97 16.01 -11.31
CA ASP A 78 5.55 15.13 -12.32
C ASP A 78 4.59 14.93 -13.51
N GLU A 79 5.15 14.68 -14.69
CA GLU A 79 4.40 14.33 -15.90
C GLU A 79 3.79 12.93 -15.82
N VAL A 80 4.39 12.03 -15.05
CA VAL A 80 3.91 10.66 -14.84
C VAL A 80 2.83 10.68 -13.75
N PRO A 81 1.56 10.33 -14.08
CA PRO A 81 0.50 10.31 -13.08
C PRO A 81 0.59 9.06 -12.20
N MET A 82 0.11 9.19 -10.97
CA MET A 82 -0.09 8.04 -10.08
C MET A 82 -1.26 7.20 -10.57
N MET A 83 -1.02 5.93 -10.90
CA MET A 83 -2.03 5.00 -11.38
C MET A 83 -2.64 4.21 -10.22
N VAL A 84 -3.71 4.75 -9.64
CA VAL A 84 -4.37 4.15 -8.48
C VAL A 84 -5.22 2.92 -8.81
N VAL A 85 -5.65 2.74 -10.06
CA VAL A 85 -6.25 1.47 -10.53
C VAL A 85 -5.81 1.23 -11.97
N LYS A 86 -5.33 0.02 -12.28
CA LYS A 86 -4.96 -0.39 -13.64
C LYS A 86 -6.21 -0.59 -14.51
N SER A 87 -6.00 -0.69 -15.83
CA SER A 87 -7.08 -0.95 -16.78
C SER A 87 -7.75 -2.32 -16.65
N ASP A 88 -7.09 -3.29 -15.99
CA ASP A 88 -7.65 -4.60 -15.65
C ASP A 88 -8.39 -4.60 -14.28
N GLY A 89 -8.50 -3.45 -13.64
CA GLY A 89 -9.09 -3.30 -12.29
C GLY A 89 -8.14 -3.65 -11.15
N GLY A 90 -6.89 -4.05 -11.45
CA GLY A 90 -5.89 -4.41 -10.44
C GLY A 90 -5.29 -3.19 -9.74
N TYR A 91 -4.88 -3.38 -8.49
CA TYR A 91 -4.14 -2.39 -7.70
C TYR A 91 -2.62 -2.54 -7.87
N GLY A 92 -1.89 -1.45 -7.67
CA GLY A 92 -0.44 -1.35 -7.75
C GLY A 92 0.18 -0.67 -6.52
N TYR A 93 1.42 -0.23 -6.65
CA TYR A 93 2.13 0.47 -5.57
C TYR A 93 1.46 1.81 -5.24
N ASP A 94 1.17 2.64 -6.26
CA ASP A 94 0.47 3.93 -6.10
C ASP A 94 -0.86 3.78 -5.34
N SER A 95 -1.60 2.69 -5.60
CA SER A 95 -2.85 2.39 -4.89
C SER A 95 -2.63 2.24 -3.38
N THR A 96 -1.58 1.50 -3.01
CA THR A 96 -1.23 1.23 -1.62
C THR A 96 -0.66 2.46 -0.94
N ASP A 97 0.22 3.21 -1.61
CA ASP A 97 0.87 4.39 -1.04
C ASP A 97 -0.11 5.53 -0.80
N VAL A 98 -0.99 5.83 -1.78
CA VAL A 98 -2.07 6.81 -1.60
C VAL A 98 -2.98 6.42 -0.43
N THR A 99 -3.30 5.12 -0.32
CA THR A 99 -4.10 4.59 0.78
C THR A 99 -3.38 4.70 2.13
N ALA A 100 -2.08 4.43 2.17
CA ALA A 100 -1.27 4.50 3.39
C ALA A 100 -1.12 5.95 3.88
N VAL A 101 -0.88 6.91 2.98
CA VAL A 101 -0.88 8.35 3.31
C VAL A 101 -2.22 8.74 3.90
N TRP A 102 -3.32 8.40 3.21
CA TRP A 102 -4.67 8.72 3.69
C TRP A 102 -4.94 8.12 5.07
N TYR A 103 -4.58 6.86 5.30
CA TYR A 103 -4.75 6.19 6.59
C TYR A 103 -3.96 6.88 7.70
N ARG A 104 -2.69 7.23 7.46
CA ARG A 104 -1.83 7.89 8.46
C ARG A 104 -2.37 9.28 8.84
N LEU A 105 -2.84 10.04 7.86
CA LEU A 105 -3.36 11.39 8.11
C LEU A 105 -4.76 11.38 8.74
N THR A 106 -5.63 10.46 8.34
CA THR A 106 -7.05 10.49 8.74
C THR A 106 -7.41 9.57 9.89
N GLN A 107 -6.73 8.42 10.02
CA GLN A 107 -7.02 7.41 11.05
C GLN A 107 -6.02 7.49 12.20
N LEU A 108 -4.73 7.68 11.88
CA LEU A 108 -3.71 7.87 12.92
C LEU A 108 -3.58 9.33 13.37
N HIS A 109 -4.19 10.27 12.63
CA HIS A 109 -4.10 11.71 12.89
C HIS A 109 -2.65 12.19 13.04
N ALA A 110 -1.75 11.66 12.21
CA ALA A 110 -0.35 12.05 12.25
C ALA A 110 -0.19 13.51 11.81
N ASP A 111 0.46 14.33 12.64
CA ASP A 111 0.82 15.70 12.28
C ASP A 111 1.99 15.74 11.27
N GLU A 112 2.88 14.74 11.33
CA GLU A 112 4.04 14.60 10.46
C GLU A 112 4.23 13.13 10.06
N VAL A 113 4.56 12.89 8.80
CA VAL A 113 4.87 11.56 8.25
C VAL A 113 6.19 11.64 7.50
N VAL A 114 7.19 10.90 7.98
CA VAL A 114 8.52 10.83 7.36
C VAL A 114 8.66 9.51 6.62
N TYR A 115 8.93 9.59 5.31
CA TYR A 115 9.22 8.44 4.46
C TYR A 115 10.74 8.28 4.36
N VAL A 116 11.27 7.16 4.86
CA VAL A 116 12.69 6.81 4.75
C VAL A 116 12.82 5.75 3.66
N THR A 117 13.12 6.21 2.45
CA THR A 117 13.27 5.39 1.23
C THR A 117 14.60 5.72 0.55
N ASP A 118 14.91 5.01 -0.53
CA ASP A 118 16.06 5.34 -1.36
C ASP A 118 15.77 6.53 -2.30
N LEU A 119 16.82 7.17 -2.83
CA LEU A 119 16.72 8.32 -3.72
C LEU A 119 15.98 8.03 -5.04
N GLY A 120 15.88 6.77 -5.47
CA GLY A 120 15.14 6.41 -6.68
C GLY A 120 13.63 6.60 -6.57
N GLN A 121 13.12 6.87 -5.36
CA GLN A 121 11.69 7.10 -5.07
C GLN A 121 11.40 8.58 -4.72
N GLU A 122 12.29 9.51 -5.04
CA GLU A 122 12.17 10.94 -4.68
C GLU A 122 11.07 11.68 -5.48
N THR A 123 10.58 11.07 -6.58
CA THR A 123 9.64 11.68 -7.53
C THR A 123 8.68 10.65 -8.09
#